data_AF-A0A4D6KG47-F1
#
_entry.id   AF-A0A4D6KG47-F1
#
_cell.length_a   1.000
_cell.length_b   1.000
_cell.length_c   1.000
_cell.angle_alpha   90.00
_cell.angle_beta   90.00
_cell.angle_gamma   90.00
#
_symmetry.space_group_name_H-M   'P 1'
#
loop_
_entity.id
_entity.type
_entity.pdbx_description
1 polymer ?
#
loop_
_entity_poly.entity_id
_entity_poly.type
_entity_poly.pdbx_seq_one_letter_code
_entity_poly.pdbx_strand_id
1 'polypeptide(L)'
;MERLADEATVARATLDPDPPDDERAMALLREGLGPTVALYCEARTGESIARFTTAEFDRLQGAVDDWLAAYAACYGVTVDPDYSVRVAAELLVETHDIRDVAQLLTDVPER
;
A
#
# COMPACT_ATOMS: atom_id res chain seq x y z
N MET A 1 7.69 -8.69 -6.40
CA MET A 1 6.35 -8.96 -5.85
C MET A 1 6.46 -9.70 -4.52
N GLU A 2 6.97 -10.94 -4.49
CA GLU A 2 7.07 -11.75 -3.25
C GLU A 2 7.71 -10.99 -2.09
N ARG A 3 8.89 -10.39 -2.31
CA ARG A 3 9.54 -9.51 -1.32
C ARG A 3 8.63 -8.40 -0.77
N LEU A 4 7.88 -7.70 -1.63
CA LEU A 4 7.02 -6.58 -1.20
C LEU A 4 5.82 -7.07 -0.38
N ALA A 5 5.27 -8.24 -0.73
CA ALA A 5 4.17 -8.85 0.02
C ALA A 5 4.65 -9.33 1.41
N ASP A 6 5.80 -10.01 1.46
CA ASP A 6 6.38 -10.48 2.73
C ASP A 6 6.71 -9.31 3.67
N GLU A 7 7.29 -8.23 3.13
CA GLU A 7 7.60 -7.02 3.88
C GLU A 7 6.33 -6.35 4.44
N ALA A 8 5.23 -6.34 3.67
CA ALA A 8 3.95 -5.77 4.10
C ALA A 8 3.37 -6.54 5.29
N THR A 9 3.33 -7.87 5.19
CA THR A 9 2.84 -8.75 6.26
C THR A 9 3.65 -8.57 7.55
N VAL A 10 4.99 -8.48 7.45
CA VAL A 10 5.87 -8.25 8.60
C VAL A 10 5.64 -6.87 9.21
N ALA A 11 5.53 -5.83 8.38
CA ALA A 11 5.29 -4.47 8.86
C ALA A 11 3.97 -4.40 9.65
N ARG A 12 2.88 -4.94 9.10
CA ARG A 12 1.57 -4.96 9.77
C ARG A 12 1.61 -5.70 11.11
N ALA A 13 2.33 -6.82 11.20
CA ALA A 13 2.38 -7.63 12.40
C ALA A 13 3.20 -7.02 13.57
N THR A 14 4.00 -5.99 13.31
CA THR A 14 5.01 -5.48 14.27
C THR A 14 4.74 -4.07 14.78
N LEU A 15 3.69 -3.40 14.33
CA LEU A 15 3.43 -1.99 14.62
C LEU A 15 2.47 -1.81 15.80
N ASP A 16 2.96 -1.13 16.86
CA ASP A 16 2.20 -0.57 17.98
C ASP A 16 2.88 0.73 18.48
N PRO A 17 2.84 1.83 17.71
CA PRO A 17 3.52 3.06 18.07
C PRO A 17 2.65 3.96 18.96
N ASP A 18 3.12 4.15 20.20
CA ASP A 18 2.67 5.22 21.09
C ASP A 18 3.90 6.08 21.48
N PRO A 19 4.00 7.34 21.01
CA PRO A 19 3.05 8.13 20.21
C PRO A 19 3.04 7.77 18.70
N PRO A 20 2.14 8.35 17.88
CA PRO A 20 2.16 8.21 16.43
C PRO A 20 3.53 8.50 15.79
N ASP A 21 3.88 7.72 14.77
CA ASP A 21 5.18 7.77 14.10
C ASP A 21 5.03 8.14 12.60
N ASP A 22 4.98 9.45 12.33
CA ASP A 22 4.88 10.01 10.98
C ASP A 22 6.05 9.62 10.08
N GLU A 23 7.28 9.58 10.63
CA GLU A 23 8.47 9.25 9.86
C GLU A 23 8.40 7.80 9.35
N ARG A 24 8.00 6.88 10.24
CA ARG A 24 7.76 5.48 9.88
C ARG A 24 6.61 5.35 8.90
N ALA A 25 5.50 6.07 9.09
CA ALA A 25 4.39 6.08 8.15
C ALA A 25 4.87 6.46 6.73
N MET A 26 5.66 7.54 6.61
CA MET A 26 6.20 7.97 5.32
C MET A 26 7.21 6.98 4.74
N ALA A 27 7.96 6.24 5.56
CA ALA A 27 8.86 5.18 5.09
C ALA A 27 8.07 4.02 4.48
N LEU A 28 7.02 3.55 5.16
CA LEU A 28 6.14 2.48 4.66
C LEU A 28 5.50 2.84 3.30
N LEU A 29 5.10 4.10 3.12
CA LEU A 29 4.56 4.55 1.84
C LEU A 29 5.59 4.56 0.72
N ARG A 30 6.79 5.10 0.99
CA ARG A 30 7.85 5.26 -0.02
C ARG A 30 8.49 3.93 -0.41
N GLU A 31 8.65 3.02 0.55
CA GLU A 31 9.40 1.78 0.36
C GLU A 31 8.48 0.57 0.12
N GLY A 32 7.21 0.66 0.54
CA GLY A 32 6.23 -0.43 0.44
C GLY A 32 5.08 -0.14 -0.53
N LEU A 33 4.14 0.73 -0.13
CA LEU A 33 2.90 0.96 -0.90
C LEU A 33 3.19 1.53 -2.29
N GLY A 34 4.04 2.56 -2.40
CA GLY A 34 4.39 3.22 -3.66
C GLY A 34 4.97 2.24 -4.69
N PRO A 35 6.03 1.49 -4.37
CA PRO A 35 6.58 0.46 -5.26
C PRO A 35 5.57 -0.64 -5.61
N THR A 36 4.68 -1.01 -4.70
CA THR A 36 3.63 -2.02 -4.94
C THR A 36 2.62 -1.52 -6.00
N VAL A 37 2.15 -0.28 -5.87
CA VAL A 37 1.24 0.35 -6.84
C VAL A 37 1.94 0.61 -8.18
N ALA A 38 3.21 1.04 -8.15
CA ALA A 38 4.00 1.23 -9.37
C ALA A 38 4.16 -0.07 -10.17
N LEU A 39 4.41 -1.21 -9.49
CA LEU A 39 4.48 -2.52 -10.13
C LEU A 39 3.17 -2.88 -10.86
N TYR A 40 2.02 -2.53 -10.29
CA TYR A 40 0.72 -2.70 -10.96
C TYR A 40 0.62 -1.84 -12.22
N CYS A 41 0.99 -0.56 -12.13
CA CYS A 41 0.95 0.39 -13.25
C CYS A 41 1.87 -0.04 -14.40
N GLU A 42 3.09 -0.44 -14.08
CA GLU A 42 4.05 -0.96 -15.05
C GLU A 42 3.47 -2.16 -15.79
N ALA A 43 2.97 -3.16 -15.06
CA ALA A 43 2.37 -4.35 -15.66
C ALA A 43 1.15 -4.07 -16.56
N ARG A 44 0.49 -2.93 -16.38
CA ARG A 44 -0.63 -2.50 -17.22
C ARG A 44 -0.21 -1.73 -18.46
N THR A 45 0.98 -1.12 -18.46
CA THR A 45 1.44 -0.16 -19.48
C THR A 45 2.61 -0.67 -20.32
N GLY A 46 3.35 -1.70 -19.90
CA GLY A 46 4.51 -2.21 -20.65
C GLY A 46 4.14 -3.06 -21.87
N GLU A 47 4.89 -2.88 -22.97
CA GLU A 47 4.75 -3.66 -24.21
C GLU A 47 5.14 -5.15 -24.08
N SER A 48 5.85 -5.55 -23.01
CA SER A 48 6.33 -6.93 -22.83
C SER A 48 5.94 -7.60 -21.50
N ILE A 49 5.05 -7.00 -20.71
CA ILE A 49 4.76 -7.54 -19.38
C ILE A 49 3.68 -8.61 -19.47
N ALA A 50 4.04 -9.84 -19.09
CA ALA A 50 3.07 -10.91 -18.89
C ALA A 50 1.97 -10.40 -17.94
N ARG A 51 0.71 -10.57 -18.34
CA ARG A 51 -0.42 -10.29 -17.43
C ARG A 51 -0.22 -11.11 -16.16
N PHE A 52 -0.47 -10.49 -15.00
CA PHE A 52 -0.50 -11.22 -13.74
C PHE A 52 -1.43 -12.43 -13.86
N THR A 53 -0.96 -13.57 -13.39
CA THR A 53 -1.85 -14.67 -13.02
C THR A 53 -2.78 -14.23 -11.89
N THR A 54 -3.90 -14.92 -11.70
CA THR A 54 -4.82 -14.64 -10.58
C THR A 54 -4.08 -14.65 -9.24
N ALA A 55 -3.19 -15.62 -9.02
CA ALA A 55 -2.45 -15.74 -7.76
C ALA A 55 -1.41 -14.63 -7.55
N GLU A 56 -0.88 -14.03 -8.61
CA GLU A 56 0.00 -12.86 -8.52
C GLU A 56 -0.80 -11.59 -8.25
N PHE A 57 -1.97 -11.45 -8.87
CA PHE A 57 -2.88 -10.34 -8.63
C PHE A 57 -3.41 -10.35 -7.18
N ASP A 58 -3.84 -11.50 -6.67
CA ASP A 58 -4.32 -11.66 -5.29
C ASP A 58 -3.22 -11.36 -4.26
N ARG A 59 -1.96 -11.69 -4.57
CA ARG A 59 -0.82 -11.29 -3.72
C ARG A 59 -0.58 -9.80 -3.71
N LEU A 60 -0.69 -9.17 -4.88
CA LEU A 60 -0.53 -7.73 -5.00
C LEU A 60 -1.64 -6.99 -4.25
N GLN A 61 -2.86 -7.54 -4.30
CA GLN A 61 -4.01 -7.10 -3.54
C GLN A 61 -3.72 -7.14 -2.02
N GLY A 62 -3.38 -8.32 -1.50
CA GLY A 62 -3.07 -8.47 -0.08
C GLY A 62 -1.91 -7.61 0.40
N ALA A 63 -0.89 -7.37 -0.46
CA ALA A 63 0.20 -6.47 -0.13
C ALA A 63 -0.26 -5.02 0.04
N VAL A 64 -1.20 -4.54 -0.79
CA VAL A 64 -1.77 -3.19 -0.64
C VAL A 64 -2.52 -3.08 0.69
N ASP A 65 -3.35 -4.07 1.01
CA ASP A 65 -4.14 -4.07 2.24
C ASP A 65 -3.23 -4.12 3.48
N ASP A 66 -2.19 -4.97 3.45
CA ASP A 66 -1.18 -5.05 4.53
C ASP A 66 -0.42 -3.73 4.72
N TRP A 67 -0.01 -3.05 3.63
CA TRP A 67 0.69 -1.77 3.70
C TRP A 67 -0.21 -0.65 4.25
N LEU A 68 -1.47 -0.61 3.85
CA LEU A 68 -2.44 0.39 4.35
C LEU A 68 -2.75 0.17 5.83
N ALA A 69 -2.90 -1.08 6.26
CA ALA A 69 -3.06 -1.43 7.67
C ALA A 69 -1.83 -1.04 8.51
N ALA A 70 -0.62 -1.32 8.01
CA ALA A 70 0.62 -0.91 8.65
C ALA A 70 0.74 0.62 8.73
N TYR A 71 0.38 1.33 7.67
CA TYR A 71 0.36 2.79 7.64
C TYR A 71 -0.59 3.38 8.70
N ALA A 72 -1.83 2.89 8.79
CA ALA A 72 -2.80 3.36 9.78
C ALA A 72 -2.35 3.04 11.22
N ALA A 73 -1.71 1.88 11.41
CA ALA A 73 -1.16 1.50 12.70
C ALA A 73 -0.08 2.49 13.20
N CYS A 74 0.67 3.15 12.29
CA CYS A 74 1.58 4.24 12.67
C CYS A 74 0.87 5.42 13.36
N TYR A 75 -0.44 5.53 13.24
CA TYR A 75 -1.27 6.54 13.90
C TYR A 75 -2.16 5.97 15.01
N GLY A 76 -1.91 4.72 15.43
CA GLY A 76 -2.72 4.04 16.45
C GLY A 76 -4.10 3.60 15.96
N VAL A 77 -4.33 3.57 14.65
CA VAL A 77 -5.62 3.18 14.05
C VAL A 77 -5.49 1.79 13.44
N THR A 78 -6.37 0.88 13.85
CA THR A 78 -6.53 -0.42 13.18
C THR A 78 -7.58 -0.31 12.09
N VAL A 79 -7.19 -0.63 10.85
CA VAL A 79 -8.08 -0.73 9.69
C VAL A 79 -7.96 -2.13 9.09
N ASP A 80 -9.02 -2.57 8.42
CA ASP A 80 -9.03 -3.79 7.58
C ASP A 80 -9.37 -3.36 6.15
N PRO A 81 -8.37 -2.90 5.38
CA PRO A 81 -8.59 -2.39 4.04
C PRO A 81 -9.00 -3.53 3.10
N ASP A 82 -9.95 -3.26 2.22
CA ASP A 82 -10.37 -4.16 1.14
C ASP A 82 -10.42 -3.36 -0.17
N TYR A 83 -9.32 -2.70 -0.49
CA TYR A 83 -9.25 -1.79 -1.64
C TYR A 83 -8.43 -2.38 -2.74
N SER A 84 -9.01 -2.49 -3.94
CA SER A 84 -8.27 -3.07 -5.04
C SER A 84 -6.98 -2.29 -5.34
N VAL A 85 -5.88 -2.97 -5.67
CA VAL A 85 -4.64 -2.31 -6.13
C VAL A 85 -4.88 -1.37 -7.31
N ARG A 86 -5.92 -1.65 -8.10
CA ARG A 86 -6.42 -0.78 -9.16
C ARG A 86 -6.90 0.57 -8.64
N VAL A 87 -7.70 0.59 -7.58
CA VAL A 87 -8.20 1.82 -6.96
C VAL A 87 -7.03 2.66 -6.43
N ALA A 88 -6.06 2.02 -5.76
CA ALA A 88 -4.85 2.71 -5.31
C ALA A 88 -4.06 3.32 -6.48
N ALA A 89 -3.96 2.63 -7.61
CA ALA A 89 -3.32 3.13 -8.83
C ALA A 89 -4.09 4.29 -9.48
N GLU A 90 -5.42 4.20 -9.55
CA GLU A 90 -6.29 5.27 -10.06
C GLU A 90 -6.11 6.54 -9.22
N LEU A 91 -6.17 6.42 -7.89
CA LEU A 91 -5.91 7.54 -6.98
C LEU A 91 -4.49 8.09 -7.14
N LEU A 92 -3.48 7.25 -7.30
CA LEU A 92 -2.10 7.72 -7.49
C LEU A 92 -1.95 8.57 -8.76
N VAL A 93 -2.64 8.21 -9.84
CA VAL A 93 -2.67 9.00 -11.08
C VAL A 93 -3.43 10.32 -10.88
N GLU A 94 -4.46 10.34 -10.04
CA GLU A 94 -5.22 11.56 -9.74
C GLU A 94 -4.44 12.51 -8.83
N THR A 95 -3.89 12.00 -7.73
CA THR A 95 -3.23 12.81 -6.69
C THR A 95 -1.79 13.13 -7.01
N HIS A 96 -1.10 12.26 -7.75
CA HIS A 96 0.36 12.26 -7.92
C HIS A 96 1.14 12.22 -6.59
N ASP A 97 0.48 11.79 -5.50
CA ASP A 97 1.04 11.73 -4.15
C ASP A 97 0.57 10.45 -3.44
N ILE A 98 1.52 9.60 -3.09
CA ILE A 98 1.26 8.32 -2.42
C ILE A 98 0.71 8.48 -0.99
N ARG A 99 1.02 9.60 -0.33
CA ARG A 99 0.44 9.95 0.98
C ARG A 99 -1.03 10.26 0.83
N ASP A 100 -1.41 11.04 -0.18
CA ASP A 100 -2.82 11.33 -0.42
C ASP A 100 -3.60 10.06 -0.75
N VAL A 101 -3.01 9.11 -1.50
CA VAL A 101 -3.63 7.79 -1.72
C VAL A 101 -3.87 7.07 -0.39
N ALA A 102 -2.84 6.97 0.46
CA ALA A 102 -2.97 6.28 1.74
C ALA A 102 -4.00 6.95 2.66
N GLN A 103 -3.99 8.28 2.76
CA GLN A 103 -4.96 9.04 3.56
C GLN A 103 -6.38 8.90 3.00
N LEU A 104 -6.57 8.92 1.68
CA LEU A 104 -7.90 8.74 1.05
C LEU A 104 -8.47 7.34 1.25
N LEU A 105 -7.62 6.31 1.30
CA LEU A 105 -8.05 4.93 1.48
C LEU A 105 -8.27 4.57 2.95
N THR A 106 -7.53 5.19 3.87
CA THR A 106 -7.59 4.86 5.31
C THR A 106 -8.34 5.87 6.15
N ASP A 107 -8.61 7.08 5.62
CA ASP A 107 -9.05 8.26 6.37
C ASP A 107 -8.09 8.67 7.51
N VAL A 108 -6.81 8.28 7.41
CA VAL A 108 -5.78 8.50 8.44
C VAL A 108 -4.58 9.25 7.86
N PRO A 109 -4.00 10.25 8.56
CA PRO A 109 -4.59 10.93 9.72
C PRO A 109 -5.85 11.71 9.31
N GLU A 110 -6.71 12.06 10.27
CA GLU A 110 -7.89 12.90 10.02
C GLU A 110 -7.48 14.20 9.30
N ARG A 111 -8.31 14.64 8.35
CA ARG A 111 -8.04 15.80 7.49
C ARG A 111 -8.37 17.14 8.14
#